data_AF-A0A6A6WYA4-F1
#
_entry.id   AF-A0A6A6WYA4-F1
#
_cell.length_a   1.000
_cell.length_b   1.000
_cell.length_c   1.000
_cell.angle_alpha   90.00
_cell.angle_beta   90.00
_cell.angle_gamma   90.00
#
_symmetry.space_group_name_H-M   'P 1'
#
loop_
_entity.id
_entity.type
_entity.pdbx_description
1 polymer ?
#
loop_
_entity_poly.entity_id
_entity_poly.type
_entity_poly.pdbx_seq_one_letter_code
_entity_poly.pdbx_strand_id
1 'polypeptide(L)'
;MDPFSITVGALGITDFALSSIDQLRKTISGLTEAQDVVQDINSSLEAIQRPLTALQEFKFPDGPSCTAAKEDLEKTGVAEALNKCGQACADFNEKLNKWTKHSINTKLSLRDRLSVGVWNKEKIGTFRTRVQTCQSIVQLSVESTLLLVQLHAASASDAHREELNKRLQALESGVQQHVNLTKTLRDEAQKRKEQLGKEPEEEEDDDGAQRNLAMQEVEEQSRLLEADESFANTVSSRLCAKLSGQESGNTYSGTISGTNYKGMQLVNNTGTFNWTPT
;
A
#
# COMPACT_ATOMS: atom_id res chain seq x y z
N MET A 1 -27.27 11.62 3.51
CA MET A 1 -26.44 10.42 3.25
C MET A 1 -25.92 9.97 4.61
N ASP A 2 -26.30 8.77 5.05
CA ASP A 2 -26.06 8.30 6.41
C ASP A 2 -24.57 7.99 6.69
N PRO A 3 -24.04 8.38 7.87
CA PRO A 3 -22.66 8.14 8.28
C PRO A 3 -22.32 6.67 8.58
N PHE A 4 -23.32 5.77 8.55
CA PHE A 4 -23.15 4.34 8.84
C PHE A 4 -22.98 3.45 7.60
N SER A 5 -23.25 3.96 6.39
CA SER A 5 -23.20 3.12 5.17
C SER A 5 -21.76 2.86 4.70
N ILE A 6 -20.83 3.77 4.98
CA ILE A 6 -19.43 3.70 4.54
C ILE A 6 -18.57 2.94 5.58
N THR A 7 -18.91 3.05 6.86
CA THR A 7 -18.23 2.31 7.94
C THR A 7 -18.46 0.80 7.82
N VAL A 8 -19.65 0.36 7.40
CA VAL A 8 -19.93 -1.08 7.17
C VAL A 8 -19.12 -1.63 6.00
N GLY A 9 -18.90 -0.84 4.94
CA GLY A 9 -18.07 -1.24 3.80
C GLY A 9 -16.58 -1.35 4.17
N ALA A 10 -16.05 -0.37 4.90
CA ALA A 10 -14.66 -0.38 5.36
C ALA A 10 -14.40 -1.51 6.38
N LEU A 11 -15.34 -1.77 7.28
CA LEU A 11 -15.27 -2.91 8.21
C LEU A 11 -15.29 -4.24 7.46
N GLY A 12 -16.22 -4.43 6.51
CA GLY A 12 -16.27 -5.65 5.69
C GLY A 12 -15.01 -5.89 4.86
N ILE A 13 -14.42 -4.83 4.29
CA ILE A 13 -13.13 -4.91 3.58
C ILE A 13 -11.99 -5.28 4.54
N THR A 14 -11.97 -4.69 5.73
CA THR A 14 -10.95 -4.96 6.75
C THR A 14 -11.05 -6.41 7.22
N ASP A 15 -12.26 -6.90 7.51
CA ASP A 15 -12.51 -8.27 7.93
C ASP A 15 -12.14 -9.28 6.84
N PHE A 16 -12.48 -8.99 5.58
CA PHE A 16 -12.07 -9.81 4.44
C PHE A 16 -10.54 -9.86 4.30
N ALA A 17 -9.86 -8.72 4.40
CA ALA A 17 -8.41 -8.64 4.33
C ALA A 17 -7.76 -9.42 5.49
N LEU A 18 -8.21 -9.20 6.73
CA LEU A 18 -7.72 -9.91 7.91
C LEU A 18 -7.92 -11.43 7.80
N SER A 19 -9.11 -11.87 7.37
CA SER A 19 -9.40 -13.30 7.16
C SER A 19 -8.49 -13.93 6.10
N SER A 20 -8.28 -13.22 4.98
CA SER A 20 -7.40 -13.68 3.89
C SER A 20 -5.94 -13.74 4.33
N ILE A 21 -5.48 -12.74 5.09
CA ILE A 21 -4.15 -12.71 5.70
C ILE A 21 -3.98 -13.89 6.66
N ASP A 22 -4.92 -14.10 7.58
CA ASP A 22 -4.87 -15.20 8.55
C ASP A 22 -4.83 -16.57 7.88
N GLN A 23 -5.63 -16.76 6.83
CA GLN A 23 -5.63 -18.00 6.07
C GLN A 23 -4.27 -18.25 5.41
N LEU A 24 -3.69 -17.24 4.77
CA LEU A 24 -2.38 -17.36 4.14
C LEU A 24 -1.27 -17.60 5.16
N ARG A 25 -1.27 -16.90 6.30
CA ARG A 25 -0.29 -17.10 7.38
C ARG A 25 -0.34 -18.53 7.92
N LYS A 26 -1.54 -19.11 8.09
CA LYS A 26 -1.70 -20.52 8.50
C LYS A 26 -1.10 -21.47 7.47
N THR A 27 -1.37 -21.23 6.18
CA THR A 27 -0.77 -22.02 5.09
C THR A 27 0.75 -21.93 5.11
N ILE A 28 1.31 -20.71 5.15
CA ILE A 28 2.76 -20.49 5.21
C ILE A 28 3.40 -21.17 6.42
N SER A 29 2.79 -21.06 7.60
CA SER A 29 3.31 -21.67 8.83
C SER A 29 3.33 -23.21 8.76
N GLY A 30 2.51 -23.81 7.91
CA GLY A 30 2.57 -25.25 7.61
C GLY A 30 3.75 -25.66 6.72
N LEU A 31 4.38 -24.72 6.01
CA LEU A 31 5.45 -24.99 5.04
C LEU A 31 6.85 -24.84 5.68
N THR A 32 7.16 -25.70 6.64
CA THR A 32 8.39 -25.61 7.45
C THR A 32 9.69 -25.65 6.60
N GLU A 33 9.67 -26.30 5.44
CA GLU A 33 10.83 -26.43 4.54
C GLU A 33 11.00 -25.30 3.50
N ALA A 34 10.04 -24.38 3.36
CA ALA A 34 10.17 -23.20 2.49
C ALA A 34 10.13 -21.88 3.28
N GLN A 35 10.28 -21.97 4.60
CA GLN A 35 10.17 -20.82 5.48
C GLN A 35 11.18 -19.73 5.12
N ASP A 36 12.39 -20.08 4.69
CA ASP A 36 13.40 -19.13 4.20
C ASP A 36 12.93 -18.29 3.00
N VAL A 37 12.03 -18.82 2.17
CA VAL A 37 11.50 -18.15 0.98
C VAL A 37 10.28 -17.26 1.29
N VAL A 38 9.51 -17.59 2.33
CA VAL A 38 8.20 -16.94 2.62
C VAL A 38 8.06 -16.35 4.03
N GLN A 39 9.08 -16.44 4.89
CA GLN A 39 9.02 -15.93 6.25
C GLN A 39 8.90 -14.40 6.31
N ASP A 40 9.55 -13.72 5.39
CA ASP A 40 9.49 -12.26 5.30
C ASP A 40 8.08 -11.80 4.91
N ILE A 41 7.40 -12.54 4.03
CA ILE A 41 5.97 -12.37 3.71
C ILE A 41 5.13 -12.53 4.98
N ASN A 42 5.34 -13.59 5.77
CA ASN A 42 4.61 -13.81 7.02
C ASN A 42 4.81 -12.66 8.02
N SER A 43 6.02 -12.10 8.07
CA SER A 43 6.37 -10.96 8.92
C SER A 43 5.66 -9.68 8.47
N SER A 44 5.63 -9.40 7.15
CA SER A 44 4.87 -8.27 6.60
C SER A 44 3.35 -8.42 6.77
N LEU A 45 2.83 -9.64 6.64
CA LEU A 45 1.42 -9.94 6.90
C LEU A 45 1.04 -9.65 8.36
N GLU A 46 1.89 -10.02 9.32
CA GLU A 46 1.67 -9.67 10.73
C GLU A 46 1.71 -8.15 10.97
N ALA A 47 2.64 -7.46 10.30
CA ALA A 47 2.77 -6.02 10.40
C ALA A 47 1.56 -5.25 9.83
N ILE A 48 0.79 -5.85 8.91
CA ILE A 48 -0.49 -5.30 8.43
C ILE A 48 -1.61 -5.48 9.46
N GLN A 49 -1.63 -6.60 10.19
CA GLN A 49 -2.73 -6.91 11.12
C GLN A 49 -2.81 -5.92 12.29
N ARG A 50 -1.67 -5.56 12.89
CA ARG A 50 -1.66 -4.72 14.10
C ARG A 50 -2.26 -3.32 13.87
N PRO A 51 -1.87 -2.55 12.83
CA PRO A 51 -2.48 -1.25 12.56
C PRO A 51 -3.98 -1.36 12.23
N LEU A 52 -4.42 -2.44 11.59
CA LEU A 52 -5.83 -2.63 11.25
C LEU A 52 -6.69 -2.93 12.45
N THR A 53 -6.23 -3.80 13.36
CA THR A 53 -6.90 -4.04 14.62
C THR A 53 -6.97 -2.76 15.45
N ALA A 54 -5.88 -1.99 15.51
CA ALA A 54 -5.87 -0.70 16.18
C ALA A 54 -6.88 0.29 15.57
N LEU A 55 -7.01 0.32 14.24
CA LEU A 55 -7.99 1.15 13.54
C LEU A 55 -9.44 0.70 13.79
N GLN A 56 -9.70 -0.62 13.84
CA GLN A 56 -11.03 -1.18 14.17
C GLN A 56 -11.46 -0.84 15.61
N GLU A 57 -10.51 -0.88 16.55
CA GLU A 57 -10.76 -0.59 17.96
C GLU A 57 -10.78 0.92 18.25
N PHE A 58 -10.23 1.74 17.36
CA PHE A 58 -10.18 3.18 17.53
C PHE A 58 -11.57 3.81 17.44
N LYS A 59 -12.10 4.21 18.59
CA LYS A 59 -13.31 5.03 18.68
C LYS A 59 -12.95 6.48 18.38
N PHE A 60 -13.26 6.91 17.17
CA PHE A 60 -13.16 8.32 16.83
C PHE A 60 -14.05 9.16 17.76
N PRO A 61 -13.54 10.22 18.40
CA PRO A 61 -14.34 11.10 19.23
C PRO A 61 -15.38 11.84 18.39
N ASP A 62 -16.60 12.02 18.90
CA ASP A 62 -17.65 12.74 18.18
C ASP A 62 -17.28 14.23 18.03
N GLY A 63 -17.22 14.71 16.78
CA GLY A 63 -16.93 16.12 16.49
C GLY A 63 -16.54 16.40 15.03
N PRO A 64 -16.57 17.66 14.60
CA PRO A 64 -16.24 18.05 13.24
C PRO A 64 -14.79 17.70 12.83
N SER A 65 -13.85 17.68 13.78
CA SER A 65 -12.46 17.26 13.57
C SER A 65 -12.33 15.76 13.24
N CYS A 66 -13.22 14.93 13.79
CA CYS A 66 -13.29 13.49 13.49
C CYS A 66 -13.89 13.24 12.09
N THR A 67 -14.90 14.01 11.68
CA THR A 67 -15.47 13.89 10.33
C THR A 67 -14.42 14.20 9.27
N ALA A 68 -13.67 15.30 9.42
CA ALA A 68 -12.60 15.66 8.50
C ALA A 68 -11.49 14.59 8.42
N ALA A 69 -11.10 14.02 9.56
CA ALA A 69 -10.08 12.97 9.58
C ALA A 69 -10.54 11.64 8.97
N LYS A 70 -11.82 11.28 9.13
CA LYS A 70 -12.42 10.12 8.46
C LYS A 70 -12.46 10.32 6.96
N GLU A 71 -12.88 11.50 6.50
CA GLU A 71 -12.82 11.85 5.08
C GLU A 71 -11.39 11.84 4.55
N ASP A 72 -10.42 12.32 5.33
CA ASP A 72 -9.01 12.32 4.93
C ASP A 72 -8.46 10.91 4.80
N LEU A 73 -8.80 10.01 5.73
CA LEU A 73 -8.46 8.58 5.69
C LEU A 73 -9.10 7.89 4.47
N GLU A 74 -10.37 8.17 4.19
CA GLU A 74 -11.04 7.65 2.98
C GLU A 74 -10.33 8.13 1.71
N LYS A 75 -9.97 9.42 1.65
CA LYS A 75 -9.20 10.01 0.56
C LYS A 75 -7.76 9.49 0.48
N THR A 76 -7.25 8.74 1.46
CA THR A 76 -5.93 8.09 1.32
C THR A 76 -6.00 6.80 0.51
N GLY A 77 -7.18 6.23 0.26
CA GLY A 77 -7.31 4.98 -0.50
C GLY A 77 -6.98 3.71 0.31
N VAL A 78 -6.91 3.79 1.64
CA VAL A 78 -6.66 2.62 2.52
C VAL A 78 -7.64 1.49 2.28
N ALA A 79 -8.93 1.79 2.12
CA ALA A 79 -9.93 0.77 1.85
C ALA A 79 -9.66 0.03 0.53
N GLU A 80 -9.24 0.75 -0.51
CA GLU A 80 -8.86 0.14 -1.78
C GLU A 80 -7.60 -0.72 -1.65
N ALA A 81 -6.59 -0.21 -0.94
CA ALA A 81 -5.36 -0.95 -0.67
C ALA A 81 -5.62 -2.23 0.13
N LEU A 82 -6.48 -2.17 1.15
CA LEU A 82 -6.87 -3.33 1.94
C LEU A 82 -7.64 -4.37 1.14
N ASN A 83 -8.58 -3.93 0.31
CA ASN A 83 -9.30 -4.84 -0.56
C ASN A 83 -8.34 -5.55 -1.54
N LYS A 84 -7.44 -4.80 -2.19
CA LYS A 84 -6.41 -5.37 -3.08
C LYS A 84 -5.46 -6.32 -2.35
N CYS A 85 -5.11 -5.98 -1.11
CA CYS A 85 -4.24 -6.79 -0.26
C CYS A 85 -4.91 -8.11 0.14
N GLY A 86 -6.19 -8.06 0.56
CA GLY A 86 -6.99 -9.24 0.85
C GLY A 86 -7.13 -10.15 -0.38
N GLN A 87 -7.46 -9.58 -1.54
CA GLN A 87 -7.56 -10.33 -2.80
C GLN A 87 -6.23 -10.98 -3.18
N ALA A 88 -5.12 -10.23 -3.09
CA ALA A 88 -3.79 -10.78 -3.36
C ALA A 88 -3.42 -11.91 -2.41
N CYS A 89 -3.77 -11.80 -1.12
CA CYS A 89 -3.54 -12.86 -0.14
C CYS A 89 -4.37 -14.11 -0.47
N ALA A 90 -5.64 -13.95 -0.84
CA ALA A 90 -6.51 -15.05 -1.24
C ALA A 90 -6.00 -15.76 -2.52
N ASP A 91 -5.66 -14.99 -3.55
CA ASP A 91 -5.13 -15.49 -4.82
C ASP A 91 -3.79 -16.22 -4.62
N PHE A 92 -2.90 -15.63 -3.81
CA PHE A 92 -1.61 -16.25 -3.53
C PHE A 92 -1.77 -17.51 -2.69
N ASN A 93 -2.69 -17.54 -1.73
CA ASN A 93 -3.01 -18.74 -0.96
C ASN A 93 -3.52 -19.87 -1.87
N GLU A 94 -4.36 -19.56 -2.87
CA GLU A 94 -4.79 -20.56 -3.85
C GLU A 94 -3.61 -21.08 -4.69
N LYS A 95 -2.75 -20.18 -5.19
CA LYS A 95 -1.54 -20.54 -5.94
C LYS A 95 -0.58 -21.38 -5.11
N LEU A 96 -0.33 -20.99 -3.87
CA LEU A 96 0.55 -21.69 -2.94
C LEU A 96 0.04 -23.11 -2.69
N ASN A 97 -1.26 -23.27 -2.40
CA ASN A 97 -1.89 -24.59 -2.25
C ASN A 97 -1.75 -25.46 -3.51
N LYS A 98 -1.82 -24.86 -4.71
CA LYS A 98 -1.58 -25.59 -5.98
C LYS A 98 -0.11 -26.00 -6.11
N TRP A 99 0.83 -25.13 -5.77
CA TRP A 99 2.27 -25.39 -5.82
C TRP A 99 2.73 -26.41 -4.79
N THR A 100 2.02 -26.55 -3.68
CA THR A 100 2.33 -27.48 -2.57
C THR A 100 1.37 -28.67 -2.51
N LYS A 101 0.64 -28.95 -3.59
CA LYS A 101 -0.43 -29.97 -3.63
C LYS A 101 0.06 -31.38 -3.27
N HIS A 102 1.32 -31.71 -3.53
CA HIS A 102 1.88 -33.04 -3.30
C HIS A 102 2.68 -33.12 -2.00
N SER A 103 2.69 -32.06 -1.21
CA SER A 103 3.39 -32.00 0.06
C SER A 103 2.52 -32.62 1.15
N ILE A 104 3.14 -33.45 1.99
CA ILE A 104 2.46 -34.14 3.09
C ILE A 104 2.93 -33.52 4.39
N ASN A 105 1.99 -32.98 5.16
CA ASN A 105 2.19 -32.32 6.45
C ASN A 105 3.21 -31.18 6.37
N THR A 106 4.47 -31.44 6.73
CA THR A 106 5.52 -30.44 6.94
C THR A 106 6.67 -30.55 5.94
N LYS A 107 6.67 -31.59 5.09
CA LYS A 107 7.75 -31.84 4.13
C LYS A 107 7.29 -31.53 2.72
N LEU A 108 8.03 -30.66 2.06
CA LEU A 108 7.78 -30.34 0.68
C LEU A 108 8.30 -31.48 -0.18
N SER A 109 7.45 -31.95 -1.10
CA SER A 109 7.90 -32.81 -2.19
C SER A 109 9.04 -32.13 -2.95
N LEU A 110 10.02 -32.88 -3.48
CA LEU A 110 11.07 -32.30 -4.32
C LEU A 110 10.50 -31.49 -5.49
N ARG A 111 9.36 -31.93 -6.04
CA ARG A 111 8.62 -31.21 -7.08
C ARG A 111 8.08 -29.87 -6.58
N ASP A 112 7.55 -29.85 -5.36
CA ASP A 112 6.96 -28.66 -4.75
C ASP A 112 8.08 -27.69 -4.28
N ARG A 113 9.25 -28.21 -3.86
CA ARG A 113 10.46 -27.42 -3.57
C ARG A 113 10.96 -26.69 -4.82
N LEU A 114 11.02 -27.37 -5.97
CA LEU A 114 11.39 -26.74 -7.24
C LEU A 114 10.34 -25.73 -7.70
N SER A 115 9.05 -26.04 -7.50
CA SER A 115 7.95 -25.13 -7.82
C SER A 115 8.04 -23.81 -7.04
N VAL A 116 8.29 -23.87 -5.73
CA VAL A 116 8.34 -22.67 -4.87
C VAL A 116 9.69 -21.97 -4.95
N GLY A 117 10.80 -22.71 -4.97
CA GLY A 117 12.15 -22.13 -4.91
C GLY A 117 12.73 -21.68 -6.25
N VAL A 118 12.27 -22.24 -7.37
CA VAL A 118 12.85 -21.99 -8.70
C VAL A 118 11.80 -21.47 -9.68
N TRP A 119 10.73 -22.23 -9.93
CA TRP A 119 9.79 -21.90 -11.01
C TRP A 119 8.90 -20.69 -10.74
N ASN A 120 8.53 -20.44 -9.49
CA ASN A 120 7.64 -19.33 -9.14
C ASN A 120 8.35 -18.22 -8.36
N LYS A 121 9.69 -18.16 -8.41
CA LYS A 121 10.50 -17.18 -7.67
C LYS A 121 10.06 -15.74 -7.93
N GLU A 122 9.90 -15.35 -9.20
CA GLU A 122 9.48 -13.98 -9.53
C GLU A 122 8.03 -13.71 -9.10
N LYS A 123 7.13 -14.70 -9.18
CA LYS A 123 5.75 -14.58 -8.67
C LYS A 123 5.69 -14.36 -7.15
N ILE A 124 6.54 -15.06 -6.41
CA ILE A 124 6.67 -14.89 -4.96
C ILE A 124 7.28 -13.51 -4.67
N GLY A 125 8.27 -13.08 -5.46
CA GLY A 125 8.81 -11.72 -5.42
C GLY A 125 7.73 -10.64 -5.63
N THR A 126 6.87 -10.82 -6.64
CA THR A 126 5.76 -9.89 -6.93
C THR A 126 4.78 -9.84 -5.78
N PHE A 127 4.42 -11.01 -5.24
CA PHE A 127 3.53 -11.07 -4.10
C PHE A 127 4.14 -10.42 -2.86
N ARG A 128 5.43 -10.66 -2.58
CA ARG A 128 6.18 -9.99 -1.51
C ARG A 128 6.12 -8.47 -1.65
N THR A 129 6.45 -7.94 -2.82
CA THR A 129 6.36 -6.50 -3.09
C THR A 129 4.95 -5.99 -2.85
N ARG A 130 3.92 -6.72 -3.31
CA ARG A 130 2.52 -6.33 -3.10
C ARG A 130 2.12 -6.28 -1.62
N VAL A 131 2.54 -7.26 -0.82
CA VAL A 131 2.27 -7.27 0.63
C VAL A 131 3.03 -6.14 1.34
N GLN A 132 4.28 -5.88 0.97
CA GLN A 132 5.07 -4.77 1.54
C GLN A 132 4.48 -3.40 1.18
N THR A 133 3.99 -3.21 -0.04
CA THR A 133 3.23 -2.02 -0.44
C THR A 133 1.95 -1.87 0.38
N CYS A 134 1.19 -2.96 0.56
CA CYS A 134 -0.01 -2.96 1.40
C CYS A 134 0.32 -2.55 2.85
N GLN A 135 1.37 -3.14 3.44
CA GLN A 135 1.86 -2.80 4.77
C GLN A 135 2.17 -1.31 4.89
N SER A 136 2.92 -0.77 3.93
CA SER A 136 3.35 0.63 3.94
C SER A 136 2.17 1.58 3.81
N ILE A 137 1.23 1.29 2.90
CA ILE A 137 0.00 2.09 2.73
C ILE A 137 -0.81 2.12 4.03
N VAL A 138 -1.07 0.96 4.62
CA VAL A 138 -1.86 0.84 5.85
C VAL A 138 -1.17 1.59 6.99
N GLN A 139 0.12 1.36 7.20
CA GLN A 139 0.86 1.97 8.30
C GLN A 139 0.90 3.49 8.16
N LEU A 140 1.31 4.01 7.00
CA LEU A 140 1.43 5.45 6.77
C LEU A 140 0.06 6.16 6.87
N SER A 141 -1.00 5.57 6.35
CA SER A 141 -2.33 6.18 6.48
C SER A 141 -2.87 6.14 7.89
N VAL A 142 -2.76 5.01 8.59
CA VAL A 142 -3.29 4.89 9.96
C VAL A 142 -2.52 5.84 10.90
N GLU A 143 -1.19 5.85 10.82
CA GLU A 143 -0.36 6.73 11.65
C GLU A 143 -0.60 8.22 11.32
N SER A 144 -0.66 8.58 10.03
CA SER A 144 -0.93 9.97 9.64
C SER A 144 -2.32 10.43 10.08
N THR A 145 -3.37 9.65 9.84
CA THR A 145 -4.73 9.98 10.28
C THR A 145 -4.81 10.12 11.79
N LEU A 146 -4.23 9.18 12.55
CA LEU A 146 -4.29 9.24 14.01
C LEU A 146 -3.60 10.49 14.56
N LEU A 147 -2.41 10.83 14.04
CA LEU A 147 -1.70 12.04 14.45
C LEU A 147 -2.46 13.32 14.07
N LEU A 148 -3.08 13.36 12.90
CA LEU A 148 -3.88 14.51 12.47
C LEU A 148 -5.14 14.69 13.33
N VAL A 149 -5.83 13.60 13.69
CA VAL A 149 -6.95 13.64 14.64
C VAL A 149 -6.50 14.21 15.98
N GLN A 150 -5.38 13.70 16.51
CA GLN A 150 -4.84 14.15 17.78
C GLN A 150 -4.44 15.62 17.73
N LEU A 151 -3.82 16.07 16.63
CA LEU A 151 -3.43 17.47 16.45
C LEU A 151 -4.65 18.40 16.40
N HIS A 152 -5.72 18.00 15.74
CA HIS A 152 -6.97 18.77 15.70
C HIS A 152 -7.71 18.76 17.04
N ALA A 153 -7.64 17.65 17.79
CA ALA A 153 -8.30 17.51 19.10
C ALA A 153 -7.49 18.15 20.25
N ALA A 154 -6.20 18.40 20.05
CA ALA A 154 -5.35 19.02 21.04
C ALA A 154 -5.86 20.42 21.38
N SER A 155 -6.23 20.63 22.65
CA SER A 155 -6.48 21.96 23.19
C SER A 155 -5.19 22.78 23.23
N ALA A 156 -5.30 24.10 23.45
CA ALA A 156 -4.21 25.08 23.41
C ALA A 156 -3.02 24.86 24.39
N SER A 157 -2.89 23.68 25.03
CA SER A 157 -1.71 23.31 25.79
C SER A 157 -0.51 23.17 24.83
N ASP A 158 0.34 24.19 24.81
CA ASP A 158 1.50 24.28 23.91
C ASP A 158 2.42 23.06 23.98
N ALA A 159 2.62 22.47 25.16
CA ALA A 159 3.47 21.29 25.34
C ALA A 159 2.94 20.03 24.63
N HIS A 160 1.61 19.83 24.59
CA HIS A 160 1.02 18.66 23.95
C HIS A 160 1.02 18.82 22.42
N ARG A 161 0.75 20.05 21.95
CA ARG A 161 0.81 20.40 20.53
C ARG A 161 2.24 20.33 19.98
N GLU A 162 3.23 20.75 20.76
CA GLU A 162 4.65 20.62 20.39
C GLU A 162 5.08 19.16 20.23
N GLU A 163 4.67 18.28 21.16
CA GLU A 163 4.93 16.84 21.07
C GLU A 163 4.29 16.21 19.82
N LEU A 164 3.04 16.57 19.51
CA LEU A 164 2.37 16.08 18.30
C LEU A 164 3.06 16.56 17.01
N ASN A 165 3.52 17.80 16.98
CA ASN A 165 4.29 18.33 15.85
C ASN A 165 5.63 17.59 15.67
N LYS A 166 6.34 17.26 16.77
CA LYS A 166 7.57 16.45 16.71
C LYS A 166 7.30 15.06 16.11
N ARG A 167 6.21 14.41 16.52
CA ARG A 167 5.81 13.11 15.95
C ARG A 167 5.45 13.23 14.47
N LEU A 168 4.79 14.32 14.07
CA LEU A 168 4.44 14.57 12.67
C LEU A 168 5.68 14.77 11.79
N GLN A 169 6.70 15.48 12.28
CA GLN A 169 7.99 15.64 11.60
C GLN A 169 8.77 14.32 11.50
N ALA A 170 8.72 13.49 12.55
CA ALA A 170 9.32 12.17 12.53
C ALA A 170 8.64 11.27 11.49
N LEU A 171 7.30 11.32 11.40
CA LEU A 171 6.54 10.59 10.38
C LEU A 171 6.89 11.08 8.97
N GLU A 172 6.94 12.40 8.74
CA GLU A 172 7.35 12.97 7.44
C GLU A 172 8.74 12.46 7.02
N SER A 173 9.71 12.48 7.95
CA SER A 173 11.06 11.95 7.70
C SER A 173 11.04 10.46 7.35
N GLY A 174 10.22 9.67 8.04
CA GLY A 174 10.01 8.26 7.76
C GLY A 174 9.38 8.00 6.38
N VAL A 175 8.38 8.79 6.00
CA VAL A 175 7.77 8.73 4.66
C VAL A 175 8.79 9.05 3.59
N GLN A 176 9.65 10.06 3.81
CA GLN A 176 10.68 10.42 2.84
C GLN A 176 11.74 9.32 2.68
N GLN A 177 12.10 8.66 3.78
CA GLN A 177 12.97 7.48 3.74
C GLN A 177 12.32 6.33 2.96
N HIS A 178 11.03 6.08 3.18
CA HIS A 178 10.25 5.07 2.45
C HIS A 178 10.25 5.34 0.95
N VAL A 179 9.97 6.58 0.52
CA VAL A 179 10.03 7.00 -0.89
C VAL A 179 11.39 6.68 -1.52
N ASN A 180 12.48 6.97 -0.82
CA ASN A 180 13.84 6.71 -1.34
C ASN A 180 14.12 5.20 -1.45
N LEU A 181 13.67 4.41 -0.49
CA LEU A 181 13.79 2.95 -0.53
C LEU A 181 12.97 2.37 -1.69
N THR A 182 11.71 2.79 -1.86
CA THR A 182 10.84 2.33 -2.95
C THR A 182 11.41 2.66 -4.33
N LYS A 183 12.06 3.82 -4.50
CA LYS A 183 12.81 4.16 -5.72
C LYS A 183 13.96 3.19 -5.98
N THR A 184 14.74 2.89 -4.94
CA THR A 184 15.86 1.95 -5.05
C THR A 184 15.37 0.56 -5.48
N LEU A 185 14.29 0.07 -4.86
CA LEU A 185 13.70 -1.22 -5.23
C LEU A 185 13.15 -1.22 -6.65
N ARG A 186 12.59 -0.09 -7.13
CA ARG A 186 12.11 0.02 -8.51
C ARG A 186 13.29 -0.03 -9.50
N ASP A 187 14.38 0.65 -9.19
CA ASP A 187 15.58 0.62 -10.02
C ASP A 187 16.18 -0.80 -10.08
N GLU A 188 16.13 -1.54 -8.98
CA GLU A 188 16.54 -2.95 -8.92
C GLU A 188 15.63 -3.85 -9.77
N ALA A 189 14.31 -3.68 -9.68
CA ALA A 189 13.35 -4.41 -10.53
C ALA A 189 13.60 -4.10 -12.02
N GLN A 190 13.84 -2.85 -12.38
CA GLN A 190 14.16 -2.46 -13.76
C GLN A 190 15.46 -3.12 -14.25
N LYS A 191 16.52 -3.12 -13.43
CA LYS A 191 17.78 -3.81 -13.75
C LYS A 191 17.55 -5.31 -13.92
N ARG A 192 16.73 -5.93 -13.07
CA ARG A 192 16.39 -7.36 -13.18
C ARG A 192 15.66 -7.67 -14.48
N LYS A 193 14.74 -6.80 -14.92
CA LYS A 193 14.06 -6.92 -16.22
C LYS A 193 15.05 -6.84 -17.38
N GLU A 194 16.01 -5.91 -17.33
CA GLU A 194 17.06 -5.81 -18.36
C GLU A 194 17.98 -7.03 -18.41
N GLN A 195 18.28 -7.65 -17.26
CA GLN A 195 19.08 -8.87 -17.20
C GLN A 195 18.34 -10.04 -17.86
N LEU A 196 17.06 -10.22 -17.52
CA LEU A 196 16.20 -11.24 -18.16
C LEU A 196 16.10 -11.05 -19.67
N GLY A 197 16.15 -9.80 -20.17
CA GLY A 197 16.15 -9.52 -21.60
C GLY A 197 17.48 -9.79 -22.33
N LYS A 198 18.58 -10.01 -21.60
CA LYS A 198 19.93 -10.21 -22.18
C LYS A 198 20.43 -11.66 -22.09
N GLU A 199 19.73 -12.55 -21.39
CA GLU A 199 20.07 -13.97 -21.34
C GLU A 199 19.90 -14.60 -22.74
N PRO A 200 20.91 -15.34 -23.26
CA PRO A 200 20.83 -15.95 -24.59
C PRO A 200 19.67 -16.95 -24.65
N GLU A 201 18.99 -16.99 -25.80
CA GLU A 201 17.95 -18.01 -26.04
C GLU A 201 18.66 -19.35 -26.22
N GLU A 202 18.70 -20.17 -25.16
CA GLU A 202 19.05 -21.58 -25.32
C GLU A 202 17.91 -22.26 -26.09
N GLU A 203 18.26 -23.00 -27.15
CA GLU A 203 17.35 -23.60 -28.13
C GLU A 203 16.52 -24.76 -27.53
N GLU A 204 15.67 -24.49 -26.54
CA GLU A 204 14.61 -25.41 -26.09
C GLU A 204 13.31 -24.62 -25.86
N ASP A 205 12.24 -24.98 -26.59
CA ASP A 205 10.95 -24.29 -26.74
C ASP A 205 10.19 -23.90 -25.44
N ASP A 206 10.69 -24.22 -24.23
CA ASP A 206 10.05 -23.92 -22.92
C ASP A 206 10.72 -22.75 -22.17
N ASP A 207 12.01 -22.46 -22.41
CA ASP A 207 12.76 -21.45 -21.63
C ASP A 207 12.31 -20.01 -21.94
N GLY A 208 12.01 -19.73 -23.22
CA GLY A 208 11.52 -18.41 -23.65
C GLY A 208 10.17 -18.04 -23.06
N ALA A 209 9.26 -19.00 -22.87
CA ALA A 209 7.95 -18.76 -22.26
C ALA A 209 8.09 -18.44 -20.76
N GLN A 210 8.94 -19.18 -20.05
CA GLN A 210 9.20 -18.94 -18.64
C GLN A 210 9.92 -17.59 -18.42
N ARG A 211 10.86 -17.22 -19.29
CA ARG A 211 11.54 -15.91 -19.27
C ARG A 211 10.56 -14.76 -19.48
N ASN A 212 9.63 -14.90 -20.43
CA ASN A 212 8.59 -13.90 -20.66
C ASN A 212 7.67 -13.72 -19.44
N LEU A 213 7.27 -14.81 -18.78
CA LEU A 213 6.51 -14.74 -17.54
C LEU A 213 7.31 -14.08 -16.41
N ALA A 214 8.60 -14.38 -16.27
CA ALA A 214 9.47 -13.74 -15.30
C ALA A 214 9.58 -12.22 -15.55
N MET A 215 9.75 -11.78 -16.80
CA MET A 215 9.76 -10.36 -17.15
C MET A 215 8.42 -9.67 -16.83
N GLN A 216 7.29 -10.34 -17.08
CA GLN A 216 5.97 -9.80 -16.76
C GLN A 216 5.80 -9.62 -15.25
N GLU A 217 6.28 -10.56 -14.44
CA GLU A 217 6.23 -10.47 -12.97
C GLU A 217 7.10 -9.32 -12.44
N VAL A 218 8.31 -9.15 -12.98
CA VAL A 218 9.19 -8.03 -12.61
C VAL A 218 8.61 -6.68 -13.04
N GLU A 219 7.92 -6.63 -14.18
CA GLU A 219 7.20 -5.41 -14.59
C GLU A 219 6.04 -5.08 -13.65
N GLU A 220 5.30 -6.08 -13.20
CA GLU A 220 4.27 -5.90 -12.19
C GLU A 220 4.86 -5.43 -10.84
N GLN A 221 6.03 -5.94 -10.44
CA GLN A 221 6.76 -5.41 -9.26
C GLN A 221 7.05 -3.92 -9.39
N SER A 222 7.56 -3.48 -10.54
CA SER A 222 7.84 -2.06 -10.80
C SER A 222 6.58 -1.20 -10.71
N ARG A 223 5.44 -1.68 -11.25
CA ARG A 223 4.15 -0.97 -11.17
C ARG A 223 3.63 -0.85 -9.73
N LEU A 224 3.80 -1.89 -8.92
CA LEU A 224 3.42 -1.87 -7.50
C LEU A 224 4.26 -0.85 -6.73
N LEU A 225 5.57 -0.82 -6.97
CA LEU A 225 6.49 0.15 -6.37
C LEU A 225 6.22 1.59 -6.85
N GLU A 226 5.77 1.77 -8.09
CA GLU A 226 5.31 3.09 -8.59
C GLU A 226 4.07 3.58 -7.86
N ALA A 227 3.07 2.71 -7.68
CA ALA A 227 1.87 3.04 -6.92
C ALA A 227 2.19 3.36 -5.45
N ASP A 228 3.09 2.60 -4.82
CA ASP A 228 3.55 2.82 -3.46
C ASP A 228 4.25 4.18 -3.30
N GLU A 229 5.15 4.53 -4.21
CA GLU A 229 5.80 5.85 -4.19
C GLU A 229 4.78 6.98 -4.38
N SER A 230 3.87 6.85 -5.34
CA SER A 230 2.82 7.84 -5.59
C SER A 230 1.96 8.08 -4.34
N PHE A 231 1.61 7.00 -3.64
CA PHE A 231 0.89 7.05 -2.39
C PHE A 231 1.72 7.74 -1.29
N ALA A 232 2.97 7.33 -1.08
CA ALA A 232 3.83 7.89 -0.05
C ALA A 232 4.10 9.39 -0.27
N ASN A 233 4.29 9.83 -1.52
CA ASN A 233 4.38 11.24 -1.89
C ASN A 233 3.08 12.01 -1.57
N THR A 234 1.92 11.37 -1.77
CA THR A 234 0.62 11.97 -1.41
C THR A 234 0.50 12.14 0.11
N VAL A 235 0.91 11.15 0.91
CA VAL A 235 0.96 11.28 2.37
C VAL A 235 1.92 12.38 2.79
N SER A 236 3.14 12.40 2.24
CA SER A 236 4.16 13.41 2.52
C SER A 236 3.63 14.83 2.29
N SER A 237 3.08 15.10 1.10
CA SER A 237 2.53 16.43 0.79
C SER A 237 1.42 16.89 1.75
N ARG A 238 0.57 15.96 2.23
CA ARG A 238 -0.44 16.26 3.25
C ARG A 238 0.18 16.60 4.61
N LEU A 239 1.19 15.83 5.03
CA LEU A 239 1.93 16.10 6.27
C LEU A 239 2.61 17.48 6.21
N CYS A 240 3.28 17.79 5.10
CA CYS A 240 3.94 19.10 4.90
C CYS A 240 2.93 20.26 4.94
N ALA A 241 1.77 20.12 4.30
CA ALA A 241 0.72 21.15 4.31
C ALA A 241 0.25 21.45 5.74
N LYS A 242 0.05 20.41 6.54
CA LYS A 242 -0.38 20.53 7.95
C LYS A 242 0.71 21.12 8.84
N LEU A 243 1.98 20.74 8.65
CA LEU A 243 3.12 21.35 9.35
C LEU A 243 3.29 22.83 9.01
N SER A 244 3.01 23.22 7.77
CA SER A 244 3.13 24.60 7.29
C SER A 244 1.96 25.51 7.69
N GLY A 245 0.94 24.97 8.38
CA GLY A 245 -0.28 25.71 8.71
C GLY A 245 -1.14 26.07 7.48
N GLN A 246 -0.85 25.46 6.33
CA GLN A 246 -1.59 25.67 5.09
C GLN A 246 -2.72 24.64 5.04
N GLU A 247 -3.95 25.03 5.42
CA GLU A 247 -5.12 24.20 5.12
C GLU A 247 -5.16 23.98 3.60
N SER A 248 -5.09 22.71 3.18
CA SER A 248 -5.10 22.33 1.77
C SER A 248 -6.41 22.75 1.11
N GLY A 249 -6.40 23.93 0.50
CA GLY A 249 -7.23 24.19 -0.68
C GLY A 249 -6.76 23.24 -1.78
N ASN A 250 -7.60 22.26 -2.12
CA ASN A 250 -7.33 21.23 -3.12
C ASN A 250 -6.65 21.81 -4.37
N THR A 251 -5.37 21.49 -4.58
CA THR A 251 -4.70 21.75 -5.85
C THR A 251 -4.66 20.44 -6.63
N TYR A 252 -5.66 20.27 -7.50
CA TYR A 252 -5.63 19.23 -8.52
C TYR A 252 -4.68 19.68 -9.64
N SER A 253 -3.50 19.05 -9.72
CA SER A 253 -2.65 19.15 -10.91
C SER A 253 -3.08 18.07 -11.90
N GLY A 254 -3.92 18.45 -12.85
CA GLY A 254 -4.23 17.63 -14.02
C GLY A 254 -3.39 18.11 -15.20
N THR A 255 -2.47 17.29 -15.68
CA THR A 255 -1.78 17.53 -16.96
C THR A 255 -2.74 17.17 -18.10
N ILE A 256 -3.25 18.17 -18.81
CA ILE A 256 -4.05 17.97 -20.03
C ILE A 256 -3.10 17.97 -21.22
N SER A 257 -2.74 16.77 -21.71
CA SER A 257 -2.21 16.60 -23.07
C SER A 257 -3.36 16.27 -24.01
N GLY A 258 -3.67 17.19 -24.91
CA GLY A 258 -4.66 16.98 -25.97
C GLY A 258 -4.72 18.17 -26.93
N THR A 259 -4.03 18.06 -28.05
CA THR A 259 -4.18 18.97 -29.19
C THR A 259 -5.52 18.69 -29.86
N ASN A 260 -6.49 19.60 -29.76
CA ASN A 260 -7.50 19.92 -30.79
C ASN A 260 -8.55 20.91 -30.23
N TYR A 261 -8.44 22.18 -30.61
CA TYR A 261 -9.34 23.26 -30.18
C TYR A 261 -10.63 23.28 -31.01
N LYS A 262 -11.76 22.87 -30.43
CA LYS A 262 -13.10 23.44 -30.70
C LYS A 262 -14.03 23.19 -29.50
N GLY A 263 -14.14 24.17 -28.61
CA GLY A 263 -15.13 24.18 -27.52
C GLY A 263 -14.83 25.27 -26.49
N MET A 264 -15.81 26.12 -26.21
CA MET A 264 -15.74 27.16 -25.19
C MET A 264 -15.64 26.50 -23.80
N GLN A 265 -14.54 26.73 -23.08
CA GLN A 265 -14.35 26.21 -21.73
C GLN A 265 -14.75 27.28 -20.70
N LEU A 266 -15.78 26.96 -19.91
CA LEU A 266 -16.17 27.72 -18.73
C LEU A 266 -15.21 27.35 -17.59
N VAL A 267 -14.40 28.32 -17.16
CA VAL A 267 -13.57 28.21 -15.96
C VAL A 267 -14.41 28.68 -14.76
N ASN A 268 -14.79 27.74 -13.89
CA ASN A 268 -15.35 28.09 -12.59
C ASN A 268 -14.19 28.36 -11.61
N ASN A 269 -14.10 29.59 -11.14
CA ASN A 269 -13.21 30.00 -10.07
C ASN A 269 -13.99 29.96 -8.74
N THR A 270 -13.53 29.16 -7.78
CA THR A 270 -14.08 29.06 -6.41
C THR A 270 -13.06 29.52 -5.36
N GLY A 271 -12.24 30.53 -5.68
CA GLY A 271 -11.40 31.22 -4.71
C GLY A 271 -12.22 32.05 -3.71
N THR A 272 -11.75 32.11 -2.46
CA THR A 272 -12.30 32.94 -1.39
C THR A 272 -12.15 34.43 -1.71
N PHE A 273 -13.27 35.16 -1.72
CA PHE A 273 -13.30 36.62 -1.76
C PHE A 273 -12.99 37.17 -0.36
N ASN A 274 -11.84 37.83 -0.20
CA ASN A 274 -11.57 38.64 1.00
C ASN A 274 -12.14 40.04 0.79
N TRP A 275 -13.17 40.39 1.56
CA TRP A 275 -13.74 41.74 1.63
C TRP A 275 -13.15 42.45 2.85
N THR A 276 -12.41 43.53 2.65
CA THR A 276 -12.00 44.45 3.72
C THR A 276 -12.89 45.68 3.68
N PRO A 277 -13.74 45.94 4.70
CA PRO A 277 -14.51 47.17 4.77
C PRO A 277 -13.61 48.32 5.25
N THR A 278 -13.63 49.44 4.53
CA THR A 278 -13.21 50.77 5.03
C THR A 278 -14.31 51.39 5.86
#